data_AF-A0A098F3U0-F1
#
_entry.id   AF-A0A098F3U0-F1
#
_cell.length_a   1.000
_cell.length_b   1.000
_cell.length_c   1.000
_cell.angle_alpha   90.00
_cell.angle_beta   90.00
_cell.angle_gamma   90.00
#
_symmetry.space_group_name_H-M   'P 1'
#
loop_
_entity.id
_entity.type
_entity.pdbx_description
1 polymer ?
#
loop_
_entity_poly.entity_id
_entity_poly.type
_entity_poly.pdbx_seq_one_letter_code
_entity_poly.pdbx_strand_id
1 'polypeptide(L)'
;MELLIDFALRYFMIILLCVLIGLVTLVASIFVKKRVALINTVGCLAIVVAILLSLTQYTSFAELYSKQLNEKTDVQSVVIHVGDRESITVENKNEIDLILADLSDVNLKKDPKVKPFDMDYYLEMIVRNQIGEKHFSTEKVYIDLDENHINSYRVLGKRNHLKTIESLVKGE
;
A
#
# COMPACT_ATOMS: atom_id res chain seq x y z
N MET A 1 24.45 10.21 24.25
CA MET A 1 23.07 10.15 24.79
C MET A 1 22.07 10.12 23.65
N GLU A 2 22.21 10.99 22.65
CA GLU A 2 21.39 10.99 21.41
C GLU A 2 21.36 9.65 20.68
N LEU A 3 22.51 8.98 20.50
CA LEU A 3 22.59 7.65 19.87
C LEU A 3 21.72 6.57 20.55
N LEU A 4 21.59 6.59 21.88
CA LEU A 4 20.76 5.64 22.63
C LEU A 4 19.28 5.99 22.54
N ILE A 5 18.95 7.28 22.51
CA ILE A 5 17.58 7.77 22.36
C ILE A 5 17.07 7.48 20.95
N ASP A 6 17.88 7.73 19.92
CA ASP A 6 17.55 7.40 18.52
C ASP A 6 17.40 5.90 18.31
N PHE A 7 18.27 5.10 18.91
CA PHE A 7 18.13 3.65 18.89
C PHE A 7 16.83 3.20 19.58
N ALA A 8 16.55 3.73 20.78
CA ALA A 8 15.36 3.38 21.54
C ALA A 8 14.08 3.78 20.81
N LEU A 9 14.03 4.97 20.17
CA LEU A 9 12.89 5.42 19.40
C LEU A 9 12.69 4.59 18.13
N ARG A 10 13.77 4.26 17.41
CA ARG A 10 13.71 3.46 16.18
C ARG A 10 13.23 2.03 16.44
N TYR A 11 13.63 1.44 17.56
CA TYR A 11 13.30 0.06 17.91
C TYR A 11 12.24 -0.06 19.02
N PHE A 12 11.59 1.04 19.40
CA PHE A 12 10.66 1.10 20.53
C PHE A 12 9.59 0.02 20.46
N MET A 13 8.97 -0.14 19.28
CA MET A 13 7.94 -1.15 19.04
C MET A 13 8.47 -2.59 19.18
N ILE A 14 9.71 -2.84 18.73
CA ILE A 14 10.33 -4.17 18.84
C ILE A 14 10.64 -4.48 20.30
N ILE A 15 11.17 -3.50 21.05
CA ILE A 15 11.45 -3.64 22.47
C ILE A 15 10.16 -3.91 23.24
N LEU A 16 9.10 -3.16 22.96
CA LEU A 16 7.79 -3.35 23.59
C LEU A 16 7.22 -4.76 23.32
N LEU A 17 7.34 -5.25 22.07
CA LEU A 17 6.92 -6.59 21.69
C LEU A 17 7.71 -7.68 22.45
N CYS A 18 9.03 -7.53 22.56
CA CYS A 18 9.88 -8.47 23.32
C CYS A 18 9.50 -8.51 24.80
N VAL A 19 9.26 -7.36 25.42
CA VAL A 19 8.81 -7.26 26.82
C VAL A 19 7.45 -7.93 27.00
N LEU A 20 6.51 -7.70 26.08
CA LEU A 20 5.20 -8.34 26.10
C LEU A 20 5.30 -9.87 26.01
N ILE A 21 6.11 -10.39 25.09
CA ILE A 21 6.37 -11.83 24.96
C ILE A 21 6.97 -12.40 26.25
N GLY A 22 7.93 -11.68 26.86
CA GLY A 22 8.53 -12.06 28.13
C GLY A 22 7.49 -12.14 29.26
N LEU A 23 6.63 -11.13 29.39
CA LEU A 23 5.54 -11.09 30.37
C LEU A 23 4.54 -12.24 30.17
N VAL A 24 4.08 -12.44 28.94
CA VAL A 24 3.16 -13.54 28.61
C VAL A 24 3.78 -14.89 28.93
N THR A 25 5.06 -15.08 28.60
CA THR A 25 5.80 -16.31 28.91
C THR A 25 5.95 -16.51 30.42
N LEU A 26 6.25 -15.44 31.17
CA LEU A 26 6.38 -15.47 32.62
C LEU A 26 5.05 -15.85 33.28
N VAL A 27 3.95 -15.22 32.89
CA VAL A 27 2.61 -15.57 33.39
C VAL A 27 2.24 -17.01 33.02
N ALA A 28 2.46 -17.42 31.77
CA ALA A 28 2.19 -18.78 31.31
C ALA A 28 3.04 -19.84 32.02
N SER A 29 4.27 -19.50 32.44
CA SER A 29 5.15 -20.40 33.18
C SER A 29 4.59 -20.79 34.57
N ILE A 30 3.73 -19.95 35.15
CA ILE A 30 3.05 -20.25 36.42
C ILE A 30 2.06 -21.41 36.24
N PHE A 31 1.41 -21.49 35.07
CA PHE A 31 0.37 -22.48 34.78
C PHE A 31 0.94 -23.74 34.10
N VAL A 32 2.01 -23.62 33.32
CA VAL A 32 2.57 -24.71 32.50
C VAL A 32 3.83 -25.29 33.14
N LYS A 33 3.69 -26.42 33.85
CA LYS A 33 4.82 -27.10 34.53
C LYS A 33 5.89 -27.65 33.59
N LYS A 34 5.52 -28.04 32.37
CA LYS A 34 6.43 -28.62 31.38
C LYS A 34 7.09 -27.51 30.56
N ARG A 35 8.34 -27.16 30.89
CA ARG A 35 9.13 -26.13 30.18
C ARG A 35 9.19 -26.36 28.66
N VAL A 36 9.30 -27.61 28.22
CA VAL A 36 9.30 -27.96 26.78
C VAL A 36 7.98 -27.59 26.10
N ALA A 37 6.83 -27.83 26.76
CA ALA A 37 5.53 -27.44 26.21
C ALA A 37 5.39 -25.92 26.12
N LEU A 38 5.88 -25.17 27.12
CA LEU A 38 5.88 -23.71 27.12
C LEU A 38 6.71 -23.15 25.95
N ILE A 39 7.93 -23.64 25.77
CA ILE A 39 8.83 -23.19 24.69
C ILE A 39 8.20 -23.46 23.31
N ASN A 40 7.64 -24.66 23.10
CA ASN A 40 6.98 -24.99 21.83
C ASN A 40 5.78 -24.10 21.55
N THR A 41 4.96 -23.80 22.56
CA THR A 41 3.80 -22.91 22.41
C THR A 41 4.25 -21.49 22.05
N VAL A 42 5.23 -20.93 22.75
CA VAL A 42 5.75 -19.58 22.47
C VAL A 42 6.42 -19.52 21.09
N GLY A 43 7.20 -20.55 20.73
CA GLY A 43 7.80 -20.66 19.40
C GLY A 43 6.76 -20.71 18.28
N CYS A 44 5.70 -21.51 18.45
CA CYS A 44 4.59 -21.58 17.51
C CYS A 44 3.89 -20.22 17.36
N LEU A 45 3.61 -19.55 18.49
CA LEU A 45 3.00 -18.21 18.48
C LEU A 45 3.89 -17.19 17.75
N ALA A 46 5.20 -17.22 17.97
CA ALA A 46 6.15 -16.33 17.30
C ALA A 46 6.13 -16.54 15.76
N ILE A 47 6.06 -17.80 15.30
CA ILE A 47 5.93 -18.12 13.87
C ILE A 47 4.61 -17.57 13.31
N VAL A 48 3.49 -17.77 14.01
CA VAL A 48 2.18 -17.24 13.58
C VAL A 48 2.22 -15.72 13.46
N VAL A 49 2.77 -15.02 14.45
CA VAL A 49 2.92 -13.56 14.41
C VAL A 49 3.81 -13.13 13.24
N ALA A 50 4.92 -13.82 12.98
CA ALA A 50 5.79 -13.52 11.86
C ALA A 50 5.07 -13.67 10.50
N ILE A 51 4.25 -14.73 10.35
CA ILE A 51 3.42 -14.92 9.15
C ILE A 51 2.39 -13.79 9.02
N LEU A 52 1.68 -13.44 10.09
CA LEU A 52 0.71 -12.34 10.09
C LEU A 52 1.36 -11.01 9.69
N LEU A 53 2.54 -10.69 10.23
CA LEU A 53 3.30 -9.49 9.86
C LEU A 53 3.77 -9.52 8.40
N SER A 54 4.04 -10.70 7.83
CA SER A 54 4.34 -10.80 6.41
C SER A 54 3.10 -10.56 5.56
N LEU A 55 1.91 -10.99 5.99
CA LEU A 55 0.68 -10.82 5.23
C LEU A 55 0.23 -9.35 5.17
N THR A 56 0.50 -8.54 6.21
CA THR A 56 0.17 -7.10 6.21
C THR A 56 0.98 -6.27 5.21
N GLN A 57 2.02 -6.86 4.59
CA GLN A 57 2.77 -6.21 3.51
C GLN A 57 2.08 -6.34 2.15
N TYR A 58 1.08 -7.20 2.02
CA TYR A 58 0.34 -7.42 0.79
C TYR A 58 -0.97 -6.64 0.81
N THR A 59 -1.32 -6.01 -0.30
CA THR A 59 -2.58 -5.27 -0.49
C THR A 59 -2.95 -5.32 -1.98
N SER A 60 -4.06 -4.71 -2.37
CA SER A 60 -4.41 -4.47 -3.78
C SER A 60 -4.52 -2.98 -4.05
N PHE A 61 -4.47 -2.57 -5.31
CA PHE A 61 -4.70 -1.17 -5.70
C PHE A 61 -6.06 -0.67 -5.18
N ALA A 62 -7.12 -1.46 -5.39
CA ALA A 62 -8.46 -1.11 -4.91
C ALA A 62 -8.51 -0.92 -3.39
N GLU A 63 -7.81 -1.75 -2.62
CA GLU A 63 -7.73 -1.60 -1.16
C GLU A 63 -6.92 -0.36 -0.76
N LEU A 64 -5.75 -0.16 -1.38
CA LEU A 64 -4.83 0.95 -1.12
C LEU A 64 -5.50 2.32 -1.31
N TYR A 65 -6.34 2.45 -2.34
CA TYR A 65 -7.02 3.69 -2.69
C TYR A 65 -8.50 3.73 -2.32
N SER A 66 -9.04 2.72 -1.65
CA SER A 66 -10.48 2.58 -1.31
C SER A 66 -11.14 3.81 -0.66
N LYS A 67 -10.36 4.61 0.08
CA LYS A 67 -10.86 5.85 0.69
C LYS A 67 -11.09 6.97 -0.32
N GLN A 68 -10.26 7.04 -1.35
CA GLN A 68 -10.24 8.11 -2.34
C GLN A 68 -10.93 7.71 -3.64
N LEU A 69 -10.85 6.42 -3.99
CA LEU A 69 -11.42 5.78 -5.17
C LEU A 69 -12.31 4.60 -4.72
N ASN A 70 -13.62 4.81 -4.68
CA ASN A 70 -14.62 3.78 -4.41
C ASN A 70 -15.80 3.87 -5.39
N GLU A 71 -16.77 2.98 -5.24
CA GLU A 71 -17.97 2.90 -6.12
C GLU A 71 -18.80 4.19 -6.16
N LYS A 72 -18.63 5.10 -5.18
CA LYS A 72 -19.33 6.39 -5.10
C LYS A 72 -18.46 7.57 -5.52
N THR A 73 -17.21 7.30 -5.91
CA THR A 73 -16.29 8.31 -6.41
C THR A 73 -16.55 8.53 -7.89
N ASP A 74 -16.68 9.80 -8.28
CA ASP A 74 -16.70 10.21 -9.68
C ASP A 74 -15.33 10.79 -10.04
N VAL A 75 -14.58 10.11 -10.92
CA VAL A 75 -13.27 10.57 -11.39
C VAL A 75 -13.50 11.49 -12.59
N GLN A 76 -13.21 12.77 -12.41
CA GLN A 76 -13.54 13.81 -13.39
C GLN A 76 -12.51 13.91 -14.50
N SER A 77 -11.23 13.79 -14.13
CA SER A 77 -10.13 13.81 -15.08
C SER A 77 -8.92 13.08 -14.51
N VAL A 78 -8.07 12.62 -15.42
CA VAL A 78 -6.78 12.02 -15.12
C VAL A 78 -5.73 12.77 -15.93
N VAL A 79 -4.77 13.40 -15.25
CA VAL A 79 -3.60 14.00 -15.88
C VAL A 79 -2.46 12.99 -15.78
N ILE A 80 -1.97 12.53 -16.93
CA ILE A 80 -0.87 11.59 -17.04
C ILE A 80 0.38 12.39 -17.37
N HIS A 81 1.37 12.36 -16.49
CA HIS A 81 2.69 12.97 -16.68
C HIS A 81 3.70 11.89 -17.09
N VAL A 82 4.50 12.18 -18.11
CA VAL A 82 5.57 11.32 -18.63
C VAL A 82 6.90 12.03 -18.39
N GLY A 83 7.58 11.64 -17.31
CA GLY A 83 8.73 12.39 -16.78
C GLY A 83 8.41 13.88 -16.56
N ASP A 84 9.38 14.76 -16.81
CA ASP A 84 9.25 16.22 -16.61
C ASP A 84 8.69 17.00 -17.82
N ARG A 85 8.36 16.32 -18.92
CA ARG A 85 8.26 16.99 -20.23
C ARG A 85 6.87 17.03 -20.83
N GLU A 86 6.10 15.96 -20.65
CA GLU A 86 4.82 15.81 -21.34
C GLU A 86 3.73 15.45 -20.35
N SER A 87 2.56 16.06 -20.54
CA SER A 87 1.37 15.76 -19.76
C SER A 87 0.17 15.70 -20.67
N ILE A 88 -0.65 14.67 -20.50
CA ILE A 88 -1.87 14.45 -21.25
C ILE A 88 -3.04 14.49 -20.27
N THR A 89 -4.05 15.29 -20.57
CA THR A 89 -5.27 15.35 -19.76
C THR A 89 -6.34 14.48 -20.41
N VAL A 90 -6.82 13.50 -19.66
CA VAL A 90 -7.87 12.57 -20.04
C VAL A 90 -9.14 12.94 -19.29
N GLU A 91 -10.15 13.42 -20.02
CA GLU A 91 -11.48 13.75 -19.48
C GLU A 91 -12.56 12.79 -20.00
N ASN A 92 -12.22 11.95 -20.99
CA ASN A 92 -13.12 10.97 -21.55
C ASN A 92 -13.39 9.87 -20.53
N LYS A 93 -14.65 9.79 -20.07
CA LYS A 93 -15.07 8.81 -19.07
C LYS A 93 -14.73 7.36 -19.44
N ASN A 94 -14.86 6.97 -20.71
CA ASN A 94 -14.55 5.61 -21.13
C ASN A 94 -13.05 5.31 -21.00
N GLU A 95 -12.17 6.28 -21.31
CA GLU A 95 -10.72 6.13 -21.16
C GLU A 95 -10.32 6.09 -19.69
N ILE A 96 -10.94 6.93 -18.86
CA ILE A 96 -10.75 6.92 -17.40
C ILE A 96 -11.17 5.56 -16.82
N ASP A 97 -12.33 5.04 -17.21
CA ASP A 97 -12.82 3.74 -16.73
C ASP A 97 -11.86 2.59 -17.15
N LEU A 98 -11.27 2.67 -18.34
CA LEU A 98 -10.25 1.71 -18.79
C LEU A 98 -8.95 1.80 -17.98
N ILE A 99 -8.46 3.01 -17.69
CA ILE A 99 -7.29 3.21 -16.81
C ILE A 99 -7.56 2.59 -15.44
N LEU A 100 -8.71 2.88 -14.83
CA LEU A 100 -9.07 2.35 -13.53
C LEU A 100 -9.24 0.83 -13.54
N ALA A 101 -9.78 0.26 -14.61
CA ALA A 101 -9.93 -1.19 -14.77
C ALA A 101 -8.59 -1.92 -14.97
N ASP A 102 -7.59 -1.30 -15.58
CA ASP A 102 -6.25 -1.85 -15.67
C ASP A 102 -5.55 -1.87 -14.31
N LEU A 103 -5.84 -0.89 -13.45
CA LEU A 103 -5.25 -0.76 -12.11
C LEU A 103 -5.98 -1.56 -11.01
N SER A 104 -7.31 -1.70 -11.09
CA SER A 104 -8.15 -2.21 -9.99
C SER A 104 -7.77 -3.60 -9.47
N ASP A 105 -7.36 -4.50 -10.36
CA ASP A 105 -7.02 -5.89 -10.05
C ASP A 105 -5.53 -6.12 -9.73
N VAL A 106 -4.77 -5.04 -9.56
CA VAL A 106 -3.34 -5.14 -9.29
C VAL A 106 -3.10 -5.51 -7.82
N ASN A 107 -2.41 -6.63 -7.61
CA ASN A 107 -1.91 -7.01 -6.29
C ASN A 107 -0.56 -6.35 -6.03
N LEU A 108 -0.34 -5.93 -4.80
CA LEU A 108 0.75 -5.07 -4.40
C LEU A 108 1.46 -5.65 -3.17
N LYS A 109 2.78 -5.52 -3.13
CA LYS A 109 3.60 -5.78 -1.94
C LYS A 109 4.39 -4.56 -1.56
N LYS A 110 4.28 -4.13 -0.31
CA LYS A 110 5.05 -3.00 0.22
C LYS A 110 6.54 -3.24 0.03
N ASP A 111 7.22 -2.32 -0.67
CA ASP A 111 8.65 -2.35 -0.87
C ASP A 111 9.30 -1.10 -0.23
N PRO A 112 9.97 -1.24 0.93
CA PRO A 112 10.55 -0.11 1.64
C PRO A 112 11.80 0.48 0.97
N LYS A 113 12.30 -0.13 -0.12
CA LYS A 113 13.53 0.30 -0.79
C LYS A 113 13.28 1.21 -1.99
N VAL A 114 12.03 1.30 -2.45
CA VAL A 114 11.66 2.11 -3.62
C VAL A 114 11.72 3.59 -3.27
N LYS A 115 12.37 4.36 -4.14
CA LYS A 115 12.37 5.82 -4.06
C LYS A 115 11.21 6.37 -4.90
N PRO A 116 10.46 7.38 -4.41
CA PRO A 116 9.27 7.88 -5.11
C PRO A 116 9.49 8.52 -6.49
N PHE A 117 10.73 8.71 -6.94
CA PHE A 117 11.04 9.56 -8.10
C PHE A 117 11.66 8.82 -9.30
N ASP A 118 11.73 7.49 -9.26
CA ASP A 118 12.29 6.68 -10.35
C ASP A 118 11.19 6.02 -11.21
N MET A 119 9.97 6.58 -11.22
CA MET A 119 8.82 6.01 -11.94
C MET A 119 8.63 6.64 -13.32
N ASP A 120 8.16 5.85 -14.29
CA ASP A 120 7.98 6.28 -15.69
C ASP A 120 6.77 7.23 -15.85
N TYR A 121 5.71 7.00 -15.05
CA TYR A 121 4.46 7.74 -15.12
C TYR A 121 4.06 8.30 -13.76
N TYR A 122 3.46 9.48 -13.79
CA TYR A 122 2.81 10.10 -12.63
C TYR A 122 1.39 10.51 -13.01
N LEU A 123 0.41 10.02 -12.24
CA LEU A 123 -1.00 10.28 -12.48
C LEU A 123 -1.53 11.22 -11.39
N GLU A 124 -2.17 12.30 -11.83
CA GLU A 124 -2.98 13.17 -11.00
C GLU A 124 -4.45 12.99 -11.38
N MET A 125 -5.23 12.38 -10.49
CA MET A 125 -6.67 12.19 -10.68
C MET A 125 -7.46 13.24 -9.90
N ILE A 126 -8.37 13.94 -10.56
CA ILE A 126 -9.33 14.83 -9.90
C ILE A 126 -10.57 14.02 -9.57
N VAL A 127 -10.83 13.80 -8.29
CA VAL A 127 -11.91 12.93 -7.81
C VAL A 127 -12.94 13.74 -7.06
N ARG A 128 -14.22 13.40 -7.27
CA ARG A 128 -15.35 13.97 -6.56
C ARG A 128 -16.00 12.89 -5.71
N ASN A 129 -15.90 13.05 -4.40
CA ASN A 129 -16.43 12.12 -3.39
C ASN A 129 -17.68 12.69 -2.72
N GLN A 130 -18.72 11.89 -2.58
CA GLN A 130 -19.91 12.27 -1.83
C GLN A 130 -19.67 12.08 -0.32
N ILE A 131 -19.65 13.18 0.45
CA ILE A 131 -19.39 13.19 1.90
C ILE A 131 -20.67 13.38 2.75
N GLY A 132 -21.83 13.43 2.09
CA GLY A 132 -23.15 13.52 2.72
C GLY A 132 -24.25 13.55 1.65
N GLU A 133 -25.53 13.60 2.04
CA GLU A 133 -26.65 13.52 1.08
C GLU A 133 -26.61 14.57 -0.05
N LYS A 134 -25.99 15.73 0.19
CA LYS A 134 -25.90 16.84 -0.78
C LYS A 134 -24.53 17.51 -0.85
N HIS A 135 -23.51 16.93 -0.22
CA HIS A 135 -22.19 17.54 -0.11
C HIS A 135 -21.16 16.69 -0.83
N PHE A 136 -20.32 17.36 -1.61
CA PHE A 136 -19.25 16.74 -2.38
C PHE A 136 -17.92 17.36 -1.97
N SER A 137 -16.91 16.52 -1.78
CA SER A 137 -15.51 16.91 -1.65
C SER A 137 -14.82 16.67 -3.00
N THR A 138 -14.04 17.63 -3.47
CA THR A 138 -13.15 17.42 -4.62
C THR A 138 -11.73 17.31 -4.09
N GLU A 139 -11.07 16.21 -4.43
CA GLU A 139 -9.73 15.88 -3.95
C GLU A 139 -8.85 15.49 -5.13
N LYS A 140 -7.53 15.55 -4.92
CA LYS A 140 -6.54 15.07 -5.89
C LYS A 140 -5.94 13.77 -5.37
N VAL A 141 -5.87 12.76 -6.23
CA VAL A 141 -5.20 11.49 -5.96
C VAL A 141 -3.96 11.43 -6.82
N TYR A 142 -2.83 11.11 -6.18
CA TYR A 142 -1.52 11.06 -6.80
C TYR A 142 -1.00 9.63 -6.83
N ILE A 143 -0.56 9.19 -8.00
CA ILE A 143 -0.12 7.81 -8.22
C ILE A 143 1.12 7.83 -9.10
N ASP A 144 2.27 7.51 -8.52
CA ASP A 144 3.50 7.20 -9.24
C ASP A 144 3.46 5.73 -9.67
N LEU A 145 3.80 5.42 -10.92
CA LEU A 145 3.77 4.03 -11.40
C LEU A 145 4.75 3.76 -12.55
N ASP A 146 5.31 2.57 -12.54
CA ASP A 146 6.16 1.99 -13.59
C ASP A 146 5.74 0.54 -13.87
N GLU A 147 6.51 -0.21 -14.67
CA GLU A 147 6.21 -1.61 -14.98
C GLU A 147 6.18 -2.53 -13.74
N ASN A 148 6.90 -2.18 -12.68
CA ASN A 148 7.16 -3.02 -11.53
C ASN A 148 6.54 -2.51 -10.22
N HIS A 149 6.03 -1.27 -10.18
CA HIS A 149 5.68 -0.56 -8.97
C HIS A 149 4.49 0.38 -9.18
N ILE A 150 3.77 0.58 -8.06
CA ILE A 150 2.81 1.66 -7.84
C ILE A 150 3.17 2.29 -6.49
N ASN A 151 3.59 3.55 -6.50
CA ASN A 151 4.15 4.26 -5.35
C ASN A 151 5.25 3.42 -4.66
N SER A 152 5.16 3.21 -3.35
CA SER A 152 6.09 2.39 -2.56
C SER A 152 5.71 0.90 -2.52
N TYR A 153 4.96 0.41 -3.51
CA TYR A 153 4.53 -0.98 -3.60
C TYR A 153 4.98 -1.61 -4.90
N ARG A 154 5.53 -2.81 -4.81
CA ARG A 154 5.85 -3.64 -5.96
C ARG A 154 4.60 -4.35 -6.48
N VAL A 155 4.40 -4.29 -7.78
CA VAL A 155 3.35 -5.02 -8.50
C VAL A 155 3.61 -6.53 -8.44
N LEU A 156 2.56 -7.28 -8.11
CA LEU A 156 2.57 -8.72 -8.06
C LEU A 156 1.68 -9.27 -9.18
N GLY A 157 2.31 -9.73 -10.26
CA GLY A 157 1.59 -10.33 -11.37
C GLY A 157 2.32 -10.11 -12.69
N LYS A 158 1.72 -10.62 -13.76
CA LYS A 158 2.18 -10.39 -15.14
C LYS A 158 1.18 -9.58 -15.96
N ARG A 159 0.09 -9.13 -15.34
CA ARG A 159 -0.91 -8.31 -16.02
C ARG A 159 -0.28 -6.95 -16.28
N ASN A 160 -0.36 -6.48 -17.52
CA ASN A 160 0.10 -5.14 -17.86
C ASN A 160 -0.94 -4.12 -17.38
N HIS A 161 -0.68 -3.50 -16.24
CA HIS A 161 -1.51 -2.44 -15.65
C HIS A 161 -1.29 -1.07 -16.29
N LEU A 162 -0.28 -0.94 -17.17
CA LEU A 162 0.03 0.30 -17.89
C LEU A 162 -0.60 0.36 -19.28
N LYS A 163 -1.25 -0.72 -19.73
CA LYS A 163 -1.69 -0.89 -21.12
C LYS A 163 -2.47 0.33 -21.65
N THR A 164 -3.50 0.78 -20.95
CA THR A 164 -4.31 1.93 -21.40
C THR A 164 -3.50 3.24 -21.34
N ILE A 165 -2.70 3.43 -20.30
CA ILE A 165 -1.86 4.63 -20.12
C ILE A 165 -0.85 4.73 -21.28
N GLU A 166 -0.18 3.64 -21.62
CA GLU A 166 0.77 3.59 -22.74
C GLU A 166 0.10 3.88 -24.09
N SER A 167 -1.11 3.36 -24.32
CA SER A 167 -1.88 3.61 -25.55
C SER A 167 -2.17 5.10 -25.70
N LEU A 168 -2.70 5.73 -24.65
CA LEU A 168 -3.05 7.15 -24.62
C LEU A 168 -1.82 8.05 -24.82
N VAL A 169 -0.69 7.68 -24.23
CA VAL A 169 0.58 8.42 -24.38
C VAL A 169 1.15 8.29 -25.79
N LYS A 170 1.04 7.12 -26.42
CA LYS A 170 1.51 6.90 -27.79
C LYS A 170 0.56 7.47 -28.86
N GLY A 171 -0.66 7.87 -28.46
CA GLY A 171 -1.70 8.34 -29.38
C GLY A 171 -2.35 7.21 -30.19
N GLU A 172 -2.36 6.00 -29.64
CA GLU A 172 -3.03 4.80 -30.18
C GLU A 172 -4.41 4.62 -29.55
#